data_AF-A0A369T2T2-F1
#
_entry.id   AF-A0A369T2T2-F1
#
_cell.length_a   1.000
_cell.length_b   1.000
_cell.length_c   1.000
_cell.angle_alpha   90.00
_cell.angle_beta   90.00
_cell.angle_gamma   90.00
#
_symmetry.space_group_name_H-M   'P 1'
#
loop_
_entity.id
_entity.type
_entity.pdbx_description
1 polymer ?
#
loop_
_entity_poly.entity_id
_entity_poly.type
_entity_poly.pdbx_seq_one_letter_code
_entity_poly.pdbx_strand_id
1 'polypeptide(L)'
;MPEKIEVPPLDEAKSNLEGAVSVIPDRYKKAVQRAKWKDKAASDAAEKNYSDGVTAAAAEKRRQKKIAKLDEEKDWRKPATEVGATRIGPGLRAKLDKWKENVRPYFETLASLELPDRTADPITNVDNRVKAVVKALVDKKKELLGT
;
A
#
# COMPACT_ATOMS: atom_id res chain seq x y z
N MET A 1 36.65 21.24 20.29
CA MET A 1 36.93 20.02 19.49
C MET A 1 35.60 19.32 19.24
N PRO A 2 35.29 18.81 18.05
CA PRO A 2 34.04 18.07 17.85
C PRO A 2 34.07 16.79 18.69
N GLU A 3 33.06 16.62 19.54
CA GLU A 3 32.88 15.44 20.39
C GLU A 3 32.33 14.28 19.55
N LYS A 4 32.96 13.11 19.66
CA LYS A 4 32.54 11.92 18.93
C LYS A 4 31.46 11.21 19.74
N ILE A 5 30.31 10.97 19.13
CA ILE A 5 29.24 10.18 19.76
C ILE A 5 29.76 8.76 19.96
N GLU A 6 29.73 8.28 21.20
CA GLU A 6 30.01 6.89 21.53
C GLU A 6 28.79 6.02 21.19
N VAL A 7 29.03 4.93 20.46
CA VAL A 7 27.99 3.99 20.03
C VAL A 7 28.45 2.58 20.42
N PRO A 8 27.57 1.75 21.01
CA PRO A 8 27.93 0.38 21.35
C PRO A 8 28.39 -0.41 20.12
N PRO A 9 29.27 -1.42 20.29
CA PRO A 9 29.61 -2.34 19.22
C PRO A 9 28.38 -2.99 18.59
N LEU A 10 28.46 -3.29 17.28
CA LEU A 10 27.32 -3.84 16.53
C LEU A 10 26.77 -5.14 17.12
N ASP A 11 27.66 -6.02 17.59
CA ASP A 11 27.26 -7.30 18.18
C ASP A 11 26.55 -7.11 19.53
N GLU A 12 26.98 -6.13 20.32
CA GLU A 12 26.30 -5.74 21.56
C GLU A 12 24.91 -5.18 21.25
N ALA A 13 24.80 -4.28 20.27
CA ALA A 13 23.51 -3.72 19.85
C ALA A 13 22.55 -4.80 19.34
N LYS A 14 23.05 -5.80 18.60
CA LYS A 14 22.27 -6.94 18.14
C LYS A 14 21.80 -7.81 19.30
N SER A 15 22.69 -8.16 20.23
CA SER A 15 22.35 -8.94 21.41
C SER A 15 21.28 -8.26 22.27
N ASN A 16 21.42 -6.93 22.45
CA ASN A 16 20.42 -6.12 23.14
C ASN A 16 19.06 -6.15 22.44
N LEU A 17 19.03 -6.07 21.10
CA LEU A 17 17.79 -6.19 20.34
C LEU A 17 17.16 -7.59 20.48
N GLU A 18 17.96 -8.65 20.37
CA GLU A 18 17.50 -10.04 20.54
C GLU A 18 16.84 -10.25 21.90
N GLY A 19 17.45 -9.74 22.97
CA GLY A 19 16.86 -9.77 24.32
C GLY A 19 15.55 -9.00 24.43
N ALA A 20 15.37 -7.93 23.64
CA ALA A 20 14.17 -7.11 23.64
C ALA A 20 13.00 -7.70 22.81
N VAL A 21 13.24 -8.65 21.89
CA VAL A 21 12.21 -9.18 20.98
C VAL A 21 10.98 -9.71 21.72
N SER A 22 11.16 -10.30 22.91
CA SER A 22 10.06 -10.85 23.71
C SER A 22 9.12 -9.77 24.29
N VAL A 23 9.61 -8.56 24.56
CA VAL A 23 8.84 -7.48 25.21
C VAL A 23 8.31 -6.44 24.21
N ILE A 24 8.88 -6.40 23.00
CA ILE A 24 8.49 -5.43 21.96
C ILE A 24 7.00 -5.52 21.59
N PRO A 25 6.38 -6.70 21.37
CA PRO A 25 5.00 -6.78 20.91
C PRO A 25 4.01 -6.06 21.83
N ASP A 26 4.13 -6.25 23.14
CA ASP A 26 3.24 -5.60 24.13
C ASP A 26 3.48 -4.10 24.22
N ARG A 27 4.75 -3.68 24.19
CA ARG A 27 5.10 -2.24 24.17
C ARG A 27 4.56 -1.56 22.92
N TYR A 28 4.70 -2.21 21.77
CA TYR A 28 4.17 -1.75 20.49
C TYR A 28 2.65 -1.59 20.56
N LYS A 29 1.92 -2.62 21.02
CA LYS A 29 0.45 -2.57 21.17
C LYS A 29 0.01 -1.39 22.04
N LYS A 30 0.62 -1.21 23.21
CA LYS A 30 0.32 -0.09 24.12
C LYS A 30 0.60 1.27 23.48
N ALA A 31 1.69 1.40 22.73
CA ALA A 31 2.03 2.64 22.05
C ALA A 31 1.03 2.98 20.92
N VAL A 32 0.68 2.01 20.09
CA VAL A 32 -0.32 2.16 19.02
C VAL A 32 -1.67 2.59 19.59
N GLN A 33 -2.11 1.99 20.70
CA GLN A 33 -3.37 2.33 21.35
C GLN A 33 -3.42 3.79 21.87
N ARG A 34 -2.27 4.40 22.18
CA ARG A 34 -2.19 5.80 22.62
C ARG A 34 -2.03 6.80 21.47
N ALA A 35 -1.56 6.35 20.31
CA ALA A 35 -1.15 7.24 19.24
C ALA A 35 -2.34 7.98 18.62
N LYS A 36 -2.27 9.32 18.60
CA LYS A 36 -3.19 10.21 17.87
C LYS A 36 -2.45 10.89 16.72
N TRP A 37 -2.37 10.21 15.58
CA TRP A 37 -1.54 10.63 14.45
C TRP A 37 -2.32 11.27 13.30
N LYS A 38 -3.62 10.94 13.16
CA LYS A 38 -4.42 11.25 11.97
C LYS A 38 -4.43 12.74 11.63
N ASP A 39 -4.76 13.60 12.59
CA ASP A 39 -4.95 15.03 12.33
C ASP A 39 -3.65 15.70 11.86
N LYS A 40 -2.51 15.32 12.45
CA LYS A 40 -1.20 15.81 12.02
C LYS A 40 -0.85 15.31 10.62
N ALA A 41 -1.12 14.05 10.33
CA ALA A 41 -0.80 13.45 9.03
C ALA A 41 -1.73 13.92 7.89
N ALA A 42 -2.96 14.33 8.22
CA ALA A 42 -3.92 14.88 7.26
C ALA A 42 -3.75 16.39 7.03
N SER A 43 -2.72 17.02 7.63
CA SER A 43 -2.48 18.45 7.48
C SER A 43 -1.81 18.81 6.16
N ASP A 44 -2.04 20.02 5.66
CA ASP A 44 -1.39 20.54 4.45
C ASP A 44 0.14 20.52 4.55
N ALA A 45 0.68 20.76 5.74
CA ALA A 45 2.12 20.67 5.98
C ALA A 45 2.66 19.25 5.78
N ALA A 46 1.90 18.23 6.19
CA ALA A 46 2.27 16.84 5.95
C ALA A 46 2.21 16.49 4.46
N GLU A 47 1.16 16.93 3.75
CA GLU A 47 1.04 16.74 2.29
C GLU A 47 2.20 17.42 1.54
N LYS A 48 2.54 18.66 1.91
CA LYS A 48 3.69 19.36 1.33
C LYS A 48 5.00 18.60 1.54
N ASN A 49 5.26 18.16 2.77
CA ASN A 49 6.47 17.42 3.09
C ASN A 49 6.55 16.08 2.33
N TYR A 50 5.41 15.41 2.15
CA TYR A 50 5.32 14.20 1.34
C TYR A 50 5.65 14.49 -0.13
N SER A 51 5.01 15.50 -0.72
CA SER A 51 5.21 15.89 -2.12
C SER A 51 6.67 16.26 -2.43
N ASP A 52 7.28 17.09 -1.57
CA ASP A 52 8.69 17.49 -1.68
C ASP A 52 9.61 16.26 -1.62
N GLY A 53 9.35 15.36 -0.66
CA GLY A 53 10.14 14.15 -0.46
C GLY A 53 10.03 13.15 -1.62
N VAL A 54 8.84 12.94 -2.18
CA VAL A 54 8.62 12.08 -3.34
C VAL A 54 9.31 12.65 -4.57
N THR A 55 9.22 13.97 -4.78
CA THR A 55 9.86 14.67 -5.90
C THR A 55 11.37 14.54 -5.83
N ALA A 56 11.98 14.78 -4.67
CA ALA A 56 13.42 14.59 -4.46
C ALA A 56 13.85 13.14 -4.69
N ALA A 57 13.10 12.17 -4.15
CA ALA A 57 13.41 10.76 -4.32
C ALA A 57 13.32 10.30 -5.79
N ALA A 58 12.35 10.82 -6.54
CA ALA A 58 12.19 10.57 -7.97
C ALA A 58 13.34 11.19 -8.77
N ALA A 59 13.68 12.47 -8.53
CA ALA A 59 14.80 13.16 -9.17
C ALA A 59 16.12 12.42 -8.98
N GLU A 60 16.37 11.90 -7.78
CA GLU A 60 17.58 11.14 -7.46
C GLU A 60 17.54 9.67 -7.91
N LYS A 61 16.44 9.21 -8.50
CA LYS A 61 16.19 7.82 -8.90
C LYS A 61 16.37 6.82 -7.75
N ARG A 62 16.00 7.21 -6.52
CA ARG A 62 16.23 6.38 -5.31
C ARG A 62 15.59 4.99 -5.42
N ARG A 63 14.38 4.91 -5.98
CA ARG A 63 13.68 3.63 -6.20
C ARG A 63 14.51 2.67 -7.04
N GLN A 64 14.94 3.09 -8.23
CA GLN A 64 15.74 2.26 -9.13
C GLN A 64 17.05 1.81 -8.47
N LYS A 65 17.78 2.76 -7.86
CA LYS A 65 19.06 2.48 -7.18
C LYS A 65 18.92 1.51 -6.02
N LYS A 66 17.79 1.54 -5.30
CA LYS A 66 17.54 0.62 -4.18
C LYS A 66 17.13 -0.76 -4.66
N ILE A 67 16.27 -0.86 -5.69
CA ILE A 67 15.89 -2.14 -6.30
C ILE A 67 17.13 -2.85 -6.86
N ALA A 68 18.03 -2.11 -7.52
CA ALA A 68 19.27 -2.67 -8.07
C ALA A 68 20.22 -3.27 -7.01
N LYS A 69 19.99 -3.02 -5.71
CA LYS A 69 20.78 -3.57 -4.60
C LYS A 69 20.15 -4.80 -3.94
N LEU A 70 18.93 -5.14 -4.32
CA LEU A 70 18.20 -6.27 -3.74
C LEU A 70 18.53 -7.54 -4.49
N ASP A 71 18.64 -8.63 -3.76
CA ASP A 71 18.69 -9.97 -4.31
C ASP A 71 17.28 -10.55 -4.45
N GLU A 72 16.96 -11.12 -5.61
CA GLU A 72 15.61 -11.60 -5.91
C GLU A 72 15.19 -12.75 -4.98
N GLU A 73 16.10 -13.66 -4.67
CA GLU A 73 15.79 -14.87 -3.89
C GLU A 73 15.75 -14.55 -2.39
N LYS A 74 16.83 -13.95 -1.88
CA LYS A 74 17.03 -13.69 -0.46
C LYS A 74 16.12 -12.60 0.07
N ASP A 75 15.96 -11.49 -0.67
CA ASP A 75 15.27 -10.31 -0.15
C ASP A 75 13.77 -10.30 -0.50
N TRP A 76 13.34 -11.05 -1.52
CA TRP A 76 11.93 -11.08 -1.94
C TRP A 76 11.30 -12.47 -1.97
N ARG A 77 11.80 -13.39 -2.81
CA ARG A 77 11.09 -14.64 -3.10
C ARG A 77 10.92 -15.50 -1.84
N LYS A 78 12.02 -15.77 -1.13
CA LYS A 78 12.02 -16.62 0.06
C LYS A 78 11.18 -16.03 1.21
N PRO A 79 11.34 -14.75 1.62
CA PRO A 79 10.47 -14.16 2.65
C PRO A 79 8.99 -14.15 2.24
N ALA A 80 8.68 -13.90 0.97
CA ALA A 80 7.30 -13.88 0.49
C ALA A 80 6.64 -15.26 0.56
N THR A 81 7.35 -16.33 0.20
CA THR A 81 6.83 -17.69 0.22
C THR A 81 6.77 -18.27 1.63
N GLU A 82 7.78 -18.05 2.47
CA GLU A 82 7.84 -18.64 3.81
C GLU A 82 7.00 -17.86 4.84
N VAL A 83 7.08 -16.53 4.81
CA VAL A 83 6.43 -15.66 5.82
C VAL A 83 5.16 -15.02 5.26
N GLY A 84 5.18 -14.58 4.00
CA GLY A 84 4.02 -13.94 3.37
C GLY A 84 2.84 -14.91 3.23
N ALA A 85 3.09 -16.13 2.75
CA ALA A 85 2.06 -17.14 2.53
C ALA A 85 1.32 -17.53 3.83
N THR A 86 2.01 -17.57 4.97
CA THR A 86 1.40 -17.90 6.26
C THR A 86 0.54 -16.76 6.82
N ARG A 87 0.87 -15.50 6.49
CA ARG A 87 0.18 -14.31 7.01
C ARG A 87 -1.03 -13.86 6.18
N ILE A 88 -1.00 -14.08 4.87
CA ILE A 88 -1.99 -13.47 3.96
C ILE A 88 -3.42 -13.98 4.21
N GLY A 89 -3.60 -15.28 4.47
CA GLY A 89 -4.93 -15.88 4.67
C GLY A 89 -5.72 -15.27 5.82
N PRO A 90 -5.19 -15.24 7.06
CA PRO A 90 -5.85 -14.58 8.20
C PRO A 90 -6.10 -13.09 7.96
N GLY A 91 -5.13 -12.39 7.35
CA GLY A 91 -5.24 -10.97 7.05
C GLY A 91 -6.34 -10.63 6.04
N LEU A 92 -6.56 -11.48 5.04
CA LEU A 92 -7.65 -11.33 4.07
C LEU A 92 -9.01 -11.63 4.70
N ARG A 93 -9.12 -12.73 5.47
CA ARG A 93 -10.37 -13.09 6.16
C ARG A 93 -10.87 -11.97 7.06
N ALA A 94 -9.98 -11.33 7.81
CA ALA A 94 -10.31 -10.21 8.69
C ALA A 94 -10.75 -8.92 7.95
N LYS A 95 -10.59 -8.85 6.62
CA LYS A 95 -10.86 -7.66 5.81
C LYS A 95 -11.92 -7.88 4.72
N LEU A 96 -12.60 -9.03 4.71
CA LEU A 96 -13.60 -9.35 3.68
C LEU A 96 -14.74 -8.32 3.63
N ASP A 97 -15.24 -7.88 4.80
CA ASP A 97 -16.29 -6.86 4.84
C ASP A 97 -15.79 -5.51 4.33
N LYS A 98 -14.57 -5.10 4.72
CA LYS A 98 -13.95 -3.89 4.18
C LYS A 98 -13.79 -3.97 2.66
N TRP A 99 -13.40 -5.13 2.14
CA TRP A 99 -13.32 -5.35 0.70
C TRP A 99 -14.71 -5.19 0.06
N LYS A 100 -15.73 -5.85 0.60
CA LYS A 100 -17.12 -5.76 0.13
C LYS A 100 -17.60 -4.30 0.06
N GLU A 101 -17.41 -3.54 1.12
CA GLU A 101 -17.82 -2.12 1.15
C GLU A 101 -17.06 -1.26 0.14
N ASN A 102 -15.77 -1.53 -0.06
CA ASN A 102 -14.97 -0.77 -1.02
C ASN A 102 -15.29 -1.12 -2.48
N VAL A 103 -15.70 -2.36 -2.79
CA VAL A 103 -16.04 -2.77 -4.16
C VAL A 103 -17.51 -2.49 -4.51
N ARG A 104 -18.39 -2.41 -3.51
CA ARG A 104 -19.83 -2.21 -3.66
C ARG A 104 -20.18 -1.08 -4.66
N PRO A 105 -19.62 0.14 -4.58
CA PRO A 105 -20.00 1.22 -5.50
C PRO A 105 -19.75 0.89 -6.98
N TYR A 106 -18.71 0.09 -7.26
CA TYR A 106 -18.40 -0.34 -8.62
C TYR A 106 -19.40 -1.39 -9.10
N PHE A 107 -19.77 -2.35 -8.24
CA PHE A 107 -20.76 -3.36 -8.58
C PHE A 107 -22.14 -2.73 -8.82
N GLU A 108 -22.53 -1.78 -7.97
CA GLU A 108 -23.79 -1.02 -8.14
C GLU A 108 -23.75 -0.20 -9.44
N THR A 109 -22.64 0.45 -9.77
CA THR A 109 -22.47 1.17 -11.05
C THR A 109 -22.65 0.25 -12.26
N LEU A 110 -22.08 -0.96 -12.21
CA LEU A 110 -22.23 -1.93 -13.29
C LEU A 110 -23.64 -2.49 -13.38
N ALA A 111 -24.29 -2.73 -12.23
CA ALA A 111 -25.66 -3.25 -12.19
C ALA A 111 -26.68 -2.25 -12.76
N SER A 112 -26.41 -0.95 -12.65
CA SER A 112 -27.25 0.11 -13.23
C SER A 112 -26.89 0.46 -14.68
N LEU A 113 -25.84 -0.14 -15.26
CA LEU A 113 -25.38 0.21 -16.60
C LEU A 113 -26.21 -0.48 -17.67
N GLU A 114 -26.93 0.31 -18.45
CA GLU A 114 -27.62 -0.16 -19.66
C GLU A 114 -26.65 -0.22 -20.83
N LEU A 115 -26.65 -1.35 -21.55
CA LEU A 115 -25.76 -1.58 -22.69
C LEU A 115 -26.58 -1.92 -23.93
N PRO A 116 -26.25 -1.34 -25.10
CA PRO A 116 -26.97 -1.60 -26.34
C PRO A 116 -26.84 -3.07 -26.76
N ASP A 117 -27.82 -3.58 -27.50
CA ASP A 117 -27.81 -4.97 -27.98
C ASP A 117 -26.52 -5.36 -28.69
N ARG A 118 -26.15 -6.63 -28.58
CA ARG A 118 -24.93 -7.14 -29.20
C ARG A 118 -25.11 -7.26 -30.71
N THR A 119 -24.05 -6.92 -31.45
CA THR A 119 -23.96 -7.10 -32.89
C THR A 119 -23.18 -8.37 -33.24
N ALA A 120 -23.28 -8.84 -34.48
CA ALA A 120 -22.45 -9.95 -34.98
C ALA A 120 -20.97 -9.55 -35.12
N ASP A 121 -20.70 -8.26 -35.40
CA ASP A 121 -19.34 -7.74 -35.45
C ASP A 121 -18.76 -7.58 -34.04
N PRO A 122 -17.64 -8.27 -33.70
CA PRO A 122 -17.00 -8.14 -32.40
C PRO A 122 -16.42 -6.75 -32.15
N ILE A 123 -15.95 -6.03 -33.17
CA ILE A 123 -15.35 -4.70 -32.98
C ILE A 123 -16.42 -3.69 -32.55
N THR A 124 -17.56 -3.69 -33.23
CA THR A 124 -18.73 -2.90 -32.84
C THR A 124 -19.19 -3.18 -31.39
N ASN A 125 -19.11 -4.43 -30.92
CA ASN A 125 -19.41 -4.76 -29.51
C ASN A 125 -18.40 -4.18 -28.52
N VAL A 126 -17.10 -4.17 -28.87
CA VAL A 126 -16.07 -3.54 -28.04
C VAL A 126 -16.35 -2.04 -27.93
N ASP A 127 -16.61 -1.39 -29.06
CA ASP A 127 -16.83 0.05 -29.11
C ASP A 127 -18.08 0.48 -28.34
N ASN A 128 -19.18 -0.24 -28.52
CA ASN A 128 -20.47 0.17 -27.96
C ASN A 128 -20.71 -0.33 -26.53
N ARG A 129 -20.03 -1.40 -26.10
CA ARG A 129 -20.28 -2.01 -24.78
C ARG A 129 -19.07 -1.99 -23.86
N VAL A 130 -17.94 -2.52 -24.30
CA VAL A 130 -16.75 -2.66 -23.44
C VAL A 130 -16.21 -1.29 -23.04
N LYS A 131 -16.11 -0.35 -23.98
CA LYS A 131 -15.68 1.03 -23.67
C LYS A 131 -16.64 1.71 -22.68
N ALA A 132 -17.95 1.48 -22.80
CA ALA A 132 -18.95 2.03 -21.87
C ALA A 132 -18.75 1.51 -20.43
N VAL A 133 -18.53 0.20 -20.27
CA VAL A 133 -18.22 -0.43 -18.98
C VAL A 133 -16.95 0.16 -18.35
N VAL A 134 -15.87 0.25 -19.13
CA VAL A 134 -14.60 0.81 -18.65
C VAL A 134 -14.77 2.27 -18.24
N LYS A 135 -15.45 3.07 -19.07
CA LYS A 135 -15.73 4.47 -18.76
C LYS A 135 -16.49 4.61 -17.45
N ALA A 136 -17.56 3.84 -17.25
CA ALA A 136 -18.37 3.89 -16.03
C ALA A 136 -17.55 3.59 -14.76
N LEU A 137 -16.67 2.58 -14.81
CA LEU A 137 -15.80 2.23 -13.68
C LEU A 137 -14.72 3.29 -13.42
N VAL A 138 -14.13 3.85 -14.48
CA VAL A 138 -13.15 4.94 -14.35
C VAL A 138 -13.80 6.18 -13.74
N ASP A 139 -14.97 6.57 -14.23
CA ASP A 139 -15.70 7.74 -13.71
C ASP A 139 -16.08 7.53 -12.25
N LYS A 140 -16.56 6.33 -11.87
CA LYS A 140 -16.85 6.02 -10.46
C LYS A 140 -15.60 6.08 -9.58
N LYS A 141 -14.45 5.63 -10.08
CA LYS A 141 -13.18 5.73 -9.33
C LYS A 141 -12.80 7.19 -9.08
N LYS A 142 -12.94 8.04 -10.10
CA LYS A 142 -12.64 9.48 -10.02
C LYS A 142 -13.52 10.18 -9.02
N GLU A 143 -14.82 9.88 -9.04
CA GLU A 143 -15.81 10.38 -8.07
C GLU A 143 -15.40 10.04 -6.62
N LEU A 144 -14.96 8.81 -6.36
CA LEU A 144 -14.58 8.36 -5.02
C LEU A 144 -13.25 8.92 -4.50
N LEU A 145 -12.28 9.15 -5.40
CA LEU A 145 -10.91 9.53 -5.03
C LEU A 145 -10.60 11.01 -5.20
N GLY A 146 -11.48 11.78 -5.85
CA GLY A 146 -11.32 13.23 -5.97
C GLY A 146 -10.39 13.69 -7.09
N THR A 147 -10.29 12.95 -8.20
CA THR A 147 -9.94 13.38 -9.58
C THR A 147 -10.11 12.23 -10.55
#